data_AF-A0A956EHY0-F1
#
_entry.id   AF-A0A956EHY0-F1
#
_cell.length_a   1.000
_cell.length_b   1.000
_cell.length_c   1.000
_cell.angle_alpha   90.00
_cell.angle_beta   90.00
_cell.angle_gamma   90.00
#
_symmetry.space_group_name_H-M   'P 1'
#
loop_
_entity.id
_entity.type
_entity.pdbx_description
1 polymer ?
#
loop_
_entity_poly.entity_id
_entity_poly.type
_entity_poly.pdbx_seq_one_letter_code
_entity_poly.pdbx_strand_id
1 'polypeptide(L)'
;MKRLNVLNPTIPCADVHSAATVDLGGRAVVLVGLDWTRDKDPRIPLGQASIAASLRAAGARVHNLSYSINSGEFSLPAVVDEVLALAAD
;
A
#
# COMPACT_ATOMS: atom_id res chain seq x y z
N MET A 1 11.76 -52.70 3.89
CA MET A 1 11.19 -51.40 4.28
C MET A 1 11.32 -50.44 3.09
N LYS A 2 10.20 -50.07 2.46
CA LYS A 2 10.14 -49.24 1.24
C LYS A 2 10.32 -47.76 1.61
N ARG A 3 11.29 -47.07 1.00
CA ARG A 3 11.41 -45.60 1.10
C ARG A 3 10.37 -44.96 0.18
N LEU A 4 9.47 -44.17 0.76
CA LEU A 4 8.50 -43.36 0.03
C LEU A 4 9.22 -42.07 -0.42
N ASN A 5 9.46 -41.93 -1.72
CA ASN A 5 9.94 -40.67 -2.31
C ASN A 5 8.79 -39.66 -2.27
N VAL A 6 8.83 -38.73 -1.31
CA VAL A 6 7.98 -37.54 -1.32
C VAL A 6 8.60 -36.58 -2.33
N LEU A 7 8.11 -36.63 -3.57
CA LEU A 7 8.34 -35.56 -4.54
C LEU A 7 7.61 -34.33 -4.01
N ASN A 8 8.38 -33.36 -3.51
CA ASN A 8 7.88 -32.03 -3.18
C ASN A 8 7.71 -31.26 -4.49
N PRO A 9 6.48 -30.97 -4.98
CA PRO A 9 6.33 -30.00 -6.04
C PRO A 9 6.61 -28.63 -5.43
N THR A 10 7.83 -28.13 -5.66
CA THR A 10 8.09 -26.70 -5.56
C THR A 10 7.12 -26.03 -6.53
N ILE A 11 6.06 -25.42 -5.99
CA ILE A 11 5.20 -24.54 -6.75
C ILE A 11 6.10 -23.40 -7.23
N PRO A 12 6.35 -23.24 -8.54
CA PRO A 12 7.01 -22.03 -9.00
C PRO A 12 6.01 -20.89 -8.77
N CYS A 13 6.28 -20.03 -7.78
CA CYS A 13 5.60 -18.74 -7.63
C CYS A 13 5.93 -17.75 -8.77
N ALA A 14 6.66 -18.19 -9.80
CA ALA A 14 6.98 -17.40 -10.97
C ALA A 14 5.84 -17.56 -11.97
N ASP A 15 4.83 -16.69 -11.85
CA ASP A 15 4.05 -16.12 -12.96
C ASP A 15 2.84 -15.35 -12.41
N VAL A 16 3.11 -14.33 -11.58
CA VAL A 16 2.10 -13.31 -11.26
C VAL A 16 2.52 -12.02 -11.95
N HIS A 17 2.04 -11.90 -13.19
CA HIS A 17 1.98 -10.69 -14.00
C HIS A 17 3.34 -10.08 -14.38
N SER A 18 3.71 -10.26 -15.65
CA SER A 18 4.38 -9.20 -16.42
C SER A 18 3.42 -8.01 -16.52
N ALA A 19 3.20 -7.33 -15.40
CA ALA A 19 2.64 -5.99 -15.41
C ALA A 19 3.70 -5.15 -16.11
N ALA A 20 3.32 -4.42 -17.15
CA ALA A 20 4.16 -3.38 -17.74
C ALA A 20 4.85 -2.65 -16.57
N THR A 21 6.18 -2.70 -16.51
CA THR A 21 6.93 -2.08 -15.42
C THR A 21 6.72 -0.59 -15.55
N VAL A 22 5.67 -0.09 -14.89
CA VAL A 22 5.38 1.33 -14.79
C VAL A 22 6.53 1.91 -14.00
N ASP A 23 7.43 2.59 -14.68
CA ASP A 23 8.44 3.40 -14.05
C ASP A 23 7.84 4.76 -13.72
N LEU A 24 7.63 5.01 -12.43
CA LEU A 24 7.13 6.28 -11.95
C LEU A 24 8.22 7.35 -11.88
N GLY A 25 9.50 6.99 -12.06
CA GLY A 25 10.60 7.94 -12.28
C GLY A 25 10.76 8.97 -11.17
N GLY A 26 10.55 8.60 -9.91
CA GLY A 26 10.65 9.51 -8.77
C GLY A 26 9.44 10.43 -8.56
N ARG A 27 8.34 10.23 -9.28
CA ARG A 27 7.08 10.95 -9.06
C ARG A 27 6.66 10.88 -7.59
N ALA A 28 6.27 12.03 -7.05
CA ALA A 28 5.62 12.11 -5.75
C ALA A 28 4.20 11.56 -5.85
N VAL A 29 3.84 10.69 -4.92
CA VAL A 29 2.50 10.12 -4.80
C VAL A 29 2.05 10.27 -3.35
N VAL A 30 0.93 10.95 -3.15
CA VAL A 30 0.25 11.02 -1.85
C VAL A 30 -0.85 9.96 -1.85
N LEU A 31 -0.68 8.92 -1.05
CA LEU A 31 -1.65 7.83 -0.89
C LEU A 31 -2.46 8.08 0.38
N VAL A 32 -3.75 8.38 0.19
CA VAL A 32 -4.69 8.71 1.26
C VAL A 32 -5.65 7.56 1.51
N GLY A 33 -5.63 7.01 2.72
CA GLY A 33 -6.62 6.07 3.23
C GLY A 33 -7.71 6.82 4.01
N LEU A 34 -8.96 6.62 3.63
CA LEU A 34 -10.14 7.13 4.35
C LEU A 34 -10.88 5.91 4.91
N ASP A 35 -10.46 5.49 6.09
CA ASP A 35 -10.86 4.21 6.65
C ASP A 35 -11.85 4.41 7.80
N TRP A 36 -12.82 3.51 7.89
CA TRP A 36 -13.65 3.38 9.07
C TRP A 36 -12.90 2.53 10.11
N THR A 37 -12.04 3.16 10.89
CA THR A 37 -11.15 2.46 11.81
C THR A 37 -11.80 2.23 13.17
N ARG A 38 -11.53 1.08 13.77
CA ARG A 38 -11.72 0.81 15.20
C ARG A 38 -10.43 1.14 15.96
N ASP A 39 -10.51 1.40 17.25
CA ASP A 39 -9.34 1.71 18.12
C ASP A 39 -8.22 0.66 18.08
N LYS A 40 -8.53 -0.57 17.61
CA LYS A 40 -7.57 -1.68 17.50
C LYS A 40 -6.96 -1.85 16.11
N ASP A 41 -7.35 -1.02 15.14
CA ASP A 41 -6.83 -1.13 13.79
C ASP A 41 -5.40 -0.54 13.71
N PRO A 42 -4.50 -1.16 12.92
CA PRO A 42 -3.16 -0.63 12.73
C PRO A 42 -3.22 0.75 12.07
N ARG A 43 -2.27 1.63 12.40
CA ARG A 43 -2.19 3.00 11.84
C ARG A 43 -2.14 3.06 10.32
N ILE A 44 -1.70 1.98 9.66
CA ILE A 44 -1.71 1.84 8.20
C ILE A 44 -2.38 0.50 7.89
N PRO A 45 -3.53 0.49 7.19
CA PRO A 45 -4.18 -0.74 6.76
C PRO A 45 -3.28 -1.55 5.82
N LEU A 46 -3.41 -2.88 5.87
CA LEU A 46 -2.61 -3.78 5.02
C LEU A 46 -2.77 -3.47 3.52
N GLY A 47 -3.98 -3.09 3.09
CA GLY A 47 -4.24 -2.69 1.70
C GLY A 47 -3.47 -1.43 1.30
N GLN A 48 -3.37 -0.44 2.18
CA GLN A 48 -2.58 0.75 1.92
C GLN A 48 -1.08 0.44 1.93
N ALA A 49 -0.64 -0.45 2.82
CA ALA A 49 0.76 -0.89 2.88
C ALA A 49 1.18 -1.65 1.61
N SER A 50 0.33 -2.50 1.06
CA SER A 50 0.63 -3.25 -0.17
C SER A 50 0.71 -2.34 -1.39
N ILE A 51 -0.23 -1.39 -1.55
CA ILE A 51 -0.20 -0.40 -2.63
C ILE A 51 1.06 0.47 -2.52
N ALA A 52 1.38 0.97 -1.32
CA ALA A 52 2.57 1.78 -1.12
C ALA A 52 3.86 1.01 -1.43
N ALA A 53 3.91 -0.29 -1.12
CA ALA A 53 5.04 -1.14 -1.48
C ALA A 53 5.18 -1.27 -3.00
N SER A 54 4.09 -1.52 -3.73
CA SER A 54 4.09 -1.59 -5.19
C SER A 54 4.51 -0.27 -5.84
N LEU A 55 4.03 0.87 -5.33
CA LEU A 55 4.41 2.21 -5.83
C LEU A 55 5.90 2.50 -5.60
N ARG A 56 6.45 2.14 -4.44
CA ARG A 56 7.88 2.27 -4.15
C ARG A 56 8.73 1.35 -5.04
N ALA A 57 8.28 0.13 -5.29
CA ALA A 57 8.94 -0.79 -6.21
C ALA A 57 8.94 -0.25 -7.66
N ALA A 58 7.92 0.53 -8.02
CA ALA A 58 7.83 1.28 -9.28
C ALA A 58 8.62 2.61 -9.29
N GLY A 59 9.38 2.91 -8.23
CA GLY A 59 10.25 4.10 -8.17
C GLY A 59 9.57 5.40 -7.75
N ALA A 60 8.36 5.37 -7.18
CA ALA A 60 7.72 6.59 -6.66
C ALA A 60 8.18 6.98 -5.25
N ARG A 61 8.17 8.29 -4.97
CA ARG A 61 8.25 8.86 -3.62
C ARG A 61 6.85 8.84 -3.02
N VAL A 62 6.60 7.99 -2.03
CA VAL A 62 5.24 7.76 -1.50
C VAL A 62 5.06 8.34 -0.10
N HIS A 63 4.14 9.28 0.04
CA HIS A 63 3.60 9.78 1.31
C HIS A 63 2.32 9.01 1.64
N ASN A 64 2.26 8.39 2.83
CA ASN A 64 1.08 7.66 3.28
C ASN A 64 0.35 8.47 4.35
N LEU A 65 -0.92 8.79 4.10
CA LEU A 65 -1.84 9.39 5.06
C LEU A 65 -2.99 8.41 5.30
N SER A 66 -3.40 8.20 6.54
CA SER A 66 -4.57 7.38 6.88
C SER A 66 -5.39 8.12 7.91
N TYR A 67 -6.68 8.28 7.62
CA TYR A 67 -7.62 9.01 8.46
C TYR A 67 -8.79 8.12 8.85
N SER A 68 -9.14 8.21 10.13
CA SER A 68 -10.35 7.61 10.67
C SER A 68 -11.54 8.52 10.37
N ILE A 69 -12.35 8.18 9.37
CA ILE A 69 -13.51 9.02 8.97
C ILE A 69 -14.63 9.01 10.01
N ASN A 70 -14.61 8.02 10.91
CA ASN A 70 -15.57 7.87 12.00
C ASN A 70 -15.12 8.55 13.30
N SER A 71 -13.95 9.18 13.31
CA SER A 71 -13.51 10.01 14.43
C SER A 71 -14.29 11.32 14.48
N GLY A 72 -14.65 11.79 15.68
CA GLY A 72 -15.24 13.13 15.86
C GLY A 72 -14.28 14.28 15.49
N GLU A 73 -12.99 13.97 15.36
CA GLU A 73 -11.94 14.91 14.96
C GLU A 73 -11.71 14.94 13.43
N PHE A 74 -12.44 14.11 12.66
CA PHE A 74 -12.26 14.07 11.20
C PHE A 74 -12.73 15.37 10.54
N SER A 75 -11.83 16.00 9.78
CA SER A 75 -12.11 17.22 9.01
C SER A 75 -11.65 17.05 7.57
N LEU A 76 -12.60 16.91 6.65
CA LEU A 76 -12.30 16.80 5.22
C LEU A 76 -11.50 18.01 4.68
N PRO A 77 -11.81 19.27 5.04
CA PRO A 77 -10.98 20.40 4.64
C PRO A 77 -9.52 20.27 5.06
N ALA A 78 -9.25 19.84 6.30
CA ALA A 78 -7.89 19.66 6.79
C ALA A 78 -7.13 18.55 6.03
N VAL A 79 -7.82 17.46 5.69
CA VAL A 79 -7.24 16.38 4.86
C VAL A 79 -6.86 16.92 3.47
N VAL A 80 -7.73 17.69 2.83
CA VAL A 80 -7.46 18.26 1.50
C VAL A 80 -6.27 19.22 1.56
N ASP A 81 -6.21 20.09 2.57
CA ASP A 81 -5.10 21.03 2.75
C ASP A 81 -3.76 20.30 2.92
N GLU A 82 -3.74 19.23 3.74
CA GLU A 82 -2.54 18.40 3.95
C GLU A 82 -2.09 17.69 2.66
N VAL A 83 -3.04 17.15 1.89
CA VAL A 83 -2.75 16.48 0.61
C VAL A 83 -2.18 17.45 -0.41
N LEU A 84 -2.76 18.65 -0.52
CA LEU A 84 -2.28 19.68 -1.45
C LEU A 84 -0.89 20.20 -1.05
N ALA A 85 -0.62 20.33 0.26
CA ALA A 85 0.70 20.71 0.76
C ALA A 85 1.76 19.67 0.39
N LEU A 86 1.46 18.38 0.56
CA LEU A 86 2.39 17.28 0.24
C LEU A 86 2.57 17.07 -1.27
N ALA A 87 1.56 17.38 -2.08
CA ALA A 87 1.65 17.29 -3.53
C ALA A 87 2.53 18.40 -4.16
N ALA A 88 2.82 19.46 -3.41
CA ALA A 88 3.66 20.57 -3.84
C ALA A 88 5.18 20.36 -3.61
N ASP A 89 5.57 19.25 -2.97
CA ASP A 89 6.95 18.87 -2.55
C ASP A 89 7.60 17.79 -3.48
#